data_AF-A0A8W8I3A1-F1
#
_entry.id   AF-A0A8W8I3A1-F1
#
_cell.length_a   1.000
_cell.length_b   1.000
_cell.length_c   1.000
_cell.angle_alpha   90.00
_cell.angle_beta   90.00
_cell.angle_gamma   90.00
#
_symmetry.space_group_name_H-M   'P 1'
#
loop_
_entity.id
_entity.type
_entity.pdbx_description
1 polymer ?
#
loop_
_entity_poly.entity_id
_entity_poly.type
_entity_poly.pdbx_seq_one_letter_code
_entity_poly.pdbx_strand_id
1 'polypeptide(L)'
;MDFEWEPPSEAEMKILEARRERSDKISKLMGDYLLKGYKMLGSVCETCDTILLEDKQAMKYCIACQELDTDTDKDDPVMSSSAARSLTEERQGVTQGSRTFPAASSTSGRRVVQQPSPLSIDPRLGLYEEGAKKAAKPASESLGVWPIPDYSSALDSLCEKIRWASEELKNSSSVEYSIQLCNLIKASADAMQSLKSSQS
;
A
#
# COMPACT_ATOMS: atom_id res chain seq x y z
N MET A 1 -16.99 25.66 14.79
CA MET A 1 -16.62 25.82 13.38
C MET A 1 -16.84 24.45 12.78
N ASP A 2 -18.00 24.25 12.17
CA ASP A 2 -18.38 23.00 11.55
C ASP A 2 -17.67 22.93 10.20
N PHE A 3 -16.62 22.11 10.12
CA PHE A 3 -15.95 21.81 8.86
C PHE A 3 -16.92 20.96 8.04
N GLU A 4 -17.69 21.62 7.19
CA GLU A 4 -18.56 20.98 6.21
C GLU A 4 -17.65 20.24 5.22
N TRP A 5 -17.65 18.91 5.32
CA TRP A 5 -16.86 18.06 4.42
C TRP A 5 -17.47 18.12 3.03
N GLU A 6 -16.70 18.60 2.07
CA GLU A 6 -17.07 18.58 0.66
C GLU A 6 -16.40 17.37 -0.03
N PRO A 7 -17.14 16.62 -0.86
CA PRO A 7 -16.57 15.53 -1.62
C PRO A 7 -15.56 16.05 -2.66
N PRO A 8 -14.46 15.33 -2.91
CA PRO A 8 -13.47 15.70 -3.92
C PRO A 8 -14.11 15.86 -5.31
N SER A 9 -13.55 16.77 -6.10
CA SER A 9 -13.97 16.97 -7.49
C SER A 9 -13.76 15.71 -8.34
N GLU A 10 -14.48 15.58 -9.45
CA GLU A 10 -14.34 14.45 -10.39
C GLU A 10 -12.89 14.25 -10.86
N ALA A 11 -12.15 15.34 -11.08
CA ALA A 11 -10.75 15.29 -11.45
C ALA A 11 -9.86 14.74 -10.33
N GLU A 12 -10.07 15.18 -9.08
CA GLU A 12 -9.36 14.65 -7.92
C GLU A 12 -9.70 13.18 -7.66
N MET A 13 -10.98 12.80 -7.86
CA MET A 13 -11.42 11.41 -7.75
C MET A 13 -10.66 10.51 -8.72
N LYS A 14 -10.48 10.96 -9.97
CA LYS A 14 -9.71 10.21 -10.97
C LYS A 14 -8.23 10.07 -10.59
N ILE A 15 -7.62 11.10 -10.01
CA ILE A 15 -6.24 11.05 -9.53
C ILE A 15 -6.12 10.06 -8.35
N LEU A 16 -7.07 10.11 -7.41
CA LEU A 16 -7.14 9.19 -6.27
C LEU A 16 -7.29 7.74 -6.72
N GLU A 17 -8.15 7.48 -7.70
CA GLU A 17 -8.35 6.16 -8.28
C GLU A 17 -7.10 5.65 -8.98
N ALA A 18 -6.47 6.47 -9.83
CA ALA A 18 -5.22 6.11 -10.50
C ALA A 18 -4.09 5.80 -9.49
N ARG A 19 -4.00 6.60 -8.42
CA ARG A 19 -3.05 6.35 -7.32
C ARG A 19 -3.34 5.04 -6.59
N ARG A 20 -4.63 4.75 -6.33
CA ARG A 20 -5.06 3.51 -5.67
C ARG A 20 -4.73 2.30 -6.54
N GLU A 21 -5.08 2.34 -7.82
CA GLU A 21 -4.82 1.23 -8.74
C GLU A 21 -3.31 0.94 -8.86
N ARG A 22 -2.48 1.99 -8.94
CA ARG A 22 -1.03 1.87 -8.89
C ARG A 22 -0.56 1.19 -7.59
N SER A 23 -1.08 1.64 -6.44
CA SER A 23 -0.74 1.06 -5.13
C SER A 23 -1.15 -0.41 -5.01
N ASP A 24 -2.29 -0.79 -5.58
CA ASP A 24 -2.78 -2.16 -5.58
C ASP A 24 -1.88 -3.07 -6.45
N LYS A 25 -1.44 -2.58 -7.61
CA LYS A 25 -0.46 -3.27 -8.47
C LYS A 25 0.88 -3.47 -7.74
N ILE A 26 1.37 -2.43 -7.07
CA ILE A 26 2.59 -2.50 -6.24
C ILE A 26 2.42 -3.57 -5.16
N SER A 27 1.29 -3.58 -4.44
CA SER A 27 1.04 -4.51 -3.34
C SER A 27 0.99 -5.97 -3.82
N LYS A 28 0.41 -6.20 -5.00
CA LYS A 28 0.39 -7.53 -5.62
C LYS A 28 1.80 -8.02 -5.95
N LEU A 29 2.59 -7.20 -6.65
CA LEU A 29 3.98 -7.54 -6.98
C LEU A 29 4.84 -7.71 -5.73
N MET A 30 4.61 -6.89 -4.70
CA MET A 30 5.31 -7.02 -3.43
C MET A 30 5.10 -8.39 -2.82
N GLY A 31 3.86 -8.88 -2.79
CA GLY A 31 3.52 -10.23 -2.34
C GLY A 31 4.30 -11.31 -3.10
N ASP A 32 4.34 -11.21 -4.43
CA ASP A 32 5.06 -12.18 -5.28
C ASP A 32 6.56 -12.22 -4.98
N TYR A 33 7.19 -11.07 -4.75
CA TYR A 33 8.61 -10.98 -4.41
C TYR A 33 8.93 -11.52 -3.00
N LEU A 34 8.05 -11.31 -2.02
CA LEU A 34 8.19 -11.90 -0.69
C LEU A 34 8.13 -13.44 -0.75
N LEU A 35 7.23 -14.00 -1.57
CA LEU A 35 7.16 -15.45 -1.79
C LEU A 35 8.42 -16.01 -2.48
N LYS A 36 9.10 -15.22 -3.32
CA LYS A 36 10.42 -15.56 -3.90
C LYS A 36 11.57 -15.52 -2.88
N GLY A 37 11.29 -15.04 -1.66
CA GLY A 37 12.26 -14.96 -0.56
C GLY A 37 12.98 -13.62 -0.46
N TYR A 38 12.42 -12.54 -1.00
CA TYR A 38 12.92 -11.19 -0.76
C TYR A 38 12.48 -10.71 0.63
N LYS A 39 13.25 -9.80 1.21
CA LYS A 39 13.00 -9.25 2.56
C LYS A 39 12.49 -7.82 2.46
N MET A 40 11.38 -7.51 3.13
CA MET A 40 10.88 -6.14 3.21
C MET A 40 11.73 -5.30 4.17
N LEU A 41 12.13 -4.09 3.76
CA LEU A 41 12.93 -3.18 4.57
C LEU A 41 12.06 -2.13 5.26
N GLY A 42 12.53 -1.58 6.38
CA GLY A 42 11.93 -0.40 7.04
C GLY A 42 12.29 0.94 6.39
N SER A 43 12.68 0.92 5.11
CA SER A 43 13.11 2.09 4.34
C SER A 43 12.29 2.23 3.06
N VAL A 44 12.04 3.46 2.64
CA VAL A 44 11.29 3.79 1.42
C VAL A 44 12.22 4.20 0.29
N CYS A 45 11.74 4.09 -0.95
CA CYS A 45 12.40 4.59 -2.14
C CYS A 45 12.29 6.12 -2.22
N GLU A 46 13.39 6.80 -2.57
CA GLU A 46 13.44 8.27 -2.66
C GLU A 46 12.65 8.85 -3.86
N THR A 47 12.28 8.01 -4.84
CA THR A 47 11.59 8.45 -6.06
C THR A 47 10.07 8.32 -5.95
N CYS A 48 9.58 7.23 -5.37
CA CYS A 48 8.16 6.88 -5.41
C CYS A 48 7.56 6.53 -4.04
N ASP A 49 8.31 6.74 -2.95
CA ASP A 49 7.93 6.47 -1.55
C ASP A 49 7.46 5.04 -1.26
N THR A 50 7.72 4.11 -2.17
CA THR A 50 7.38 2.69 -1.99
C THR A 50 8.42 1.99 -1.13
N ILE A 51 7.98 1.09 -0.26
CA ILE A 51 8.87 0.30 0.60
C ILE A 51 9.89 -0.48 -0.24
N LEU A 52 11.16 -0.40 0.14
CA LEU A 52 12.24 -1.13 -0.52
C LEU A 52 12.27 -2.60 -0.08
N LEU A 53 12.61 -3.48 -1.01
CA LEU A 53 12.88 -4.89 -0.75
C LEU A 53 14.38 -5.15 -0.84
N GLU A 54 14.84 -6.20 -0.19
CA GLU A 54 16.20 -6.68 -0.25
C GLU A 54 16.20 -8.08 -0.88
N ASP A 55 17.06 -8.29 -1.86
CA ASP A 55 17.25 -9.59 -2.49
C ASP A 55 18.15 -10.50 -1.64
N LYS A 56 18.40 -11.71 -2.13
CA LYS A 56 19.30 -12.66 -1.45
C LYS A 56 20.77 -12.21 -1.42
N GLN A 57 21.14 -11.20 -2.23
CA GLN A 57 22.48 -10.63 -2.31
C GLN A 57 22.62 -9.35 -1.45
N ALA A 58 21.62 -9.04 -0.62
CA ALA A 58 21.56 -7.85 0.22
C ALA A 58 21.48 -6.52 -0.55
N MET A 59 21.02 -6.54 -1.80
CA MET A 59 20.82 -5.36 -2.63
C MET A 59 19.42 -4.79 -2.44
N LYS A 60 19.35 -3.46 -2.24
CA LYS A 60 18.08 -2.73 -2.15
C LYS A 60 17.42 -2.64 -3.52
N TYR A 61 16.15 -2.99 -3.58
CA TYR A 61 15.36 -3.09 -4.80
C TYR A 61 14.01 -2.39 -4.63
N CYS A 62 13.68 -1.49 -5.55
CA CYS A 62 12.35 -0.88 -5.61
C CYS A 62 11.51 -1.55 -6.69
N ILE A 63 10.50 -2.31 -6.28
CA ILE A 63 9.61 -3.01 -7.21
C ILE A 63 8.76 -2.05 -8.06
N ALA A 64 8.40 -0.87 -7.52
CA ALA A 64 7.56 0.09 -8.24
C ALA A 64 8.33 0.71 -9.41
N CYS A 65 9.52 1.25 -9.14
CA CYS A 65 10.32 1.88 -10.18
C CYS A 65 10.85 0.89 -11.23
N GLN A 66 11.17 -0.34 -10.83
CA GLN A 66 11.76 -1.30 -11.78
C GLN A 66 10.71 -1.96 -12.68
N GLU A 67 9.53 -2.31 -12.13
CA GLU A 67 8.55 -3.17 -12.83
C GLU A 67 7.32 -2.41 -13.34
N LEU A 68 6.92 -1.31 -12.70
CA LEU A 68 5.69 -0.59 -13.06
C LEU A 68 5.95 0.71 -13.80
N ASP A 69 6.95 1.48 -13.38
CA ASP A 69 7.21 2.80 -13.98
C ASP A 69 7.85 2.72 -15.37
N THR A 70 8.68 1.71 -15.61
CA THR A 70 9.38 1.48 -16.88
C THR A 70 8.45 1.17 -18.07
N ASP A 71 7.21 0.75 -17.80
CA ASP A 71 6.18 0.53 -18.83
C ASP A 71 5.54 1.86 -19.28
N THR A 72 5.43 2.82 -18.36
CA THR A 72 4.80 4.14 -18.60
C THR A 72 5.68 5.16 -19.31
N ASP A 73 7.01 5.06 -19.23
CA ASP A 73 7.95 6.01 -19.88
C ASP A 73 7.96 5.91 -21.43
N LYS A 74 7.33 4.88 -22.00
CA LYS A 74 7.29 4.68 -23.47
C LYS A 74 6.18 5.45 -24.17
N ASP A 75 5.21 5.98 -23.42
CA ASP A 75 4.08 6.75 -23.94
C ASP A 75 4.23 8.26 -23.70
N ASP A 76 5.46 8.77 -23.65
CA ASP A 76 5.74 10.20 -23.62
C ASP A 76 6.13 10.71 -25.03
N PRO A 77 5.19 11.36 -25.78
CA PRO A 77 5.49 11.87 -27.13
C PRO A 77 6.50 13.03 -27.15
N VAL A 78 6.99 13.51 -26.00
CA VAL A 78 7.90 14.68 -25.88
C VAL A 78 9.39 14.31 -26.00
N MET A 79 9.77 13.04 -26.14
CA MET A 79 11.18 12.62 -26.28
C MET A 79 11.59 12.13 -27.69
N SER A 80 10.88 12.54 -28.74
CA SER A 80 11.36 12.42 -30.14
C SER A 80 11.93 13.75 -30.64
N SER A 81 13.01 14.21 -30.01
CA SER A 81 13.74 15.46 -30.33
C SER A 81 14.45 15.49 -31.71
N SER A 82 14.03 14.64 -32.65
CA SER A 82 14.49 14.66 -34.05
C SER A 82 13.39 15.03 -35.07
N ALA A 83 12.13 15.23 -34.66
CA ALA A 83 11.06 15.70 -35.55
C ALA A 83 10.81 17.23 -35.48
N ALA A 84 11.23 17.90 -34.40
CA ALA A 84 11.02 19.34 -34.21
C ALA A 84 11.93 20.26 -35.06
N ARG A 85 12.84 19.70 -35.86
CA ARG A 85 13.75 20.48 -36.75
C ARG A 85 13.12 20.82 -38.11
N SER A 86 12.18 20.01 -38.60
CA SER A 86 11.58 20.25 -39.93
C SER A 86 10.53 21.37 -40.01
N LEU A 87 9.97 21.83 -38.89
CA LEU A 87 8.91 22.85 -38.90
C LEU A 87 9.42 24.30 -38.73
N THR A 88 10.69 24.49 -38.38
CA THR A 88 11.30 25.82 -38.25
C THR A 88 12.25 26.19 -39.39
N GLU A 89 12.54 25.27 -40.32
CA GLU A 89 13.48 25.49 -41.43
C GLU A 89 12.83 25.88 -42.78
N GLU A 90 11.50 26.02 -42.89
CA GLU A 90 10.84 26.50 -44.13
C GLU A 90 10.55 28.01 -44.14
N ARG A 91 11.00 28.79 -43.14
CA ARG A 91 10.56 30.20 -43.03
C ARG A 91 11.64 31.26 -42.94
N GLN A 92 12.92 30.92 -43.10
CA GLN A 92 14.00 31.92 -43.04
C GLN A 92 15.12 31.62 -44.05
N GLY A 93 14.78 31.72 -45.33
CA GLY A 93 15.77 32.18 -46.30
C GLY A 93 15.94 33.68 -46.13
N VAL A 94 17.15 34.12 -45.70
CA VAL A 94 17.89 35.33 -46.12
C VAL A 94 18.87 35.77 -45.01
N THR A 95 20.16 35.89 -45.40
CA THR A 95 21.29 36.61 -44.76
C THR A 95 22.06 35.99 -43.57
N GLN A 96 23.06 35.18 -43.92
CA GLN A 96 24.51 35.34 -43.67
C GLN A 96 25.00 36.23 -42.49
N GLY A 97 25.93 35.70 -41.65
CA GLY A 97 26.82 36.56 -40.84
C GLY A 97 27.63 35.97 -39.68
N SER A 98 28.71 35.22 -39.97
CA SER A 98 30.05 35.32 -39.36
C SER A 98 30.28 35.43 -37.81
N ARG A 99 30.91 34.36 -37.28
CA ARG A 99 32.14 34.30 -36.43
C ARG A 99 32.10 34.40 -34.89
N THR A 100 32.97 33.53 -34.34
CA THR A 100 33.86 33.61 -33.16
C THR A 100 33.40 33.15 -31.76
N PHE A 101 33.99 32.00 -31.36
CA PHE A 101 34.43 31.47 -30.05
C PHE A 101 34.83 32.49 -28.94
N PRO A 102 35.26 32.06 -27.72
CA PRO A 102 34.75 31.04 -26.77
C PRO A 102 34.82 31.50 -25.27
N ALA A 103 34.49 30.56 -24.36
CA ALA A 103 35.12 30.34 -23.04
C ALA A 103 34.73 31.19 -21.80
N ALA A 104 35.04 30.57 -20.64
CA ALA A 104 35.02 31.02 -19.24
C ALA A 104 33.72 30.72 -18.45
N SER A 105 33.70 30.15 -17.24
CA SER A 105 34.76 29.65 -16.34
C SER A 105 34.10 28.87 -15.19
N SER A 106 34.91 27.98 -14.60
CA SER A 106 34.97 27.50 -13.21
C SER A 106 34.20 28.32 -12.14
N THR A 107 33.80 27.79 -10.98
CA THR A 107 34.69 27.35 -9.88
C THR A 107 33.89 26.81 -8.67
N SER A 108 34.47 25.80 -7.97
CA SER A 108 34.34 25.41 -6.54
C SER A 108 32.95 25.09 -5.94
N GLY A 109 32.70 23.99 -5.23
CA GLY A 109 33.55 23.00 -4.56
C GLY A 109 33.37 23.05 -3.04
N ARG A 110 32.88 21.97 -2.39
CA ARG A 110 33.42 21.46 -1.11
C ARG A 110 32.81 20.13 -0.67
N ARG A 111 33.72 19.22 -0.34
CA ARG A 111 33.55 17.90 0.30
C ARG A 111 33.88 18.07 1.79
N VAL A 112 33.09 17.52 2.71
CA VAL A 112 33.55 17.17 4.07
C VAL A 112 32.92 15.86 4.50
N VAL A 113 33.80 14.94 4.88
CA VAL A 113 33.62 13.60 5.44
C VAL A 113 33.20 13.71 6.91
N GLN A 114 32.38 12.79 7.44
CA GLN A 114 32.66 11.97 8.65
C GLN A 114 31.42 11.29 9.25
N GLN A 115 31.50 9.96 9.32
CA GLN A 115 30.89 9.02 10.29
C GLN A 115 31.90 8.91 11.49
N PRO A 116 31.57 8.55 12.78
CA PRO A 116 30.76 7.40 13.24
C PRO A 116 29.93 7.50 14.57
N SER A 117 29.22 6.39 14.83
CA SER A 117 28.36 5.82 15.91
C SER A 117 28.79 6.01 17.40
N PRO A 118 28.16 5.43 18.48
CA PRO A 118 26.93 4.59 18.64
C PRO A 118 26.07 4.81 19.97
N LEU A 119 25.05 3.94 20.15
CA LEU A 119 24.36 3.44 21.39
C LEU A 119 23.37 4.32 22.20
N SER A 120 22.11 3.83 22.30
CA SER A 120 21.52 3.43 23.60
C SER A 120 20.29 2.52 23.43
N ILE A 121 20.28 1.51 24.29
CA ILE A 121 19.29 0.44 24.48
C ILE A 121 18.18 0.99 25.38
N ASP A 122 16.91 0.64 25.14
CA ASP A 122 16.05 0.23 26.24
C ASP A 122 14.93 -0.74 25.82
N PRO A 123 14.65 -1.78 26.64
CA PRO A 123 13.75 -2.88 26.34
C PRO A 123 12.38 -2.71 27.01
N ARG A 124 11.29 -3.06 26.32
CA ARG A 124 10.01 -3.30 27.00
C ARG A 124 9.23 -4.48 26.43
N LEU A 125 9.67 -5.65 26.91
CA LEU A 125 8.89 -6.87 27.06
C LEU A 125 7.49 -6.62 27.64
N GLY A 126 6.55 -7.47 27.23
CA GLY A 126 5.54 -8.03 28.13
C GLY A 126 4.09 -7.81 27.70
N LEU A 127 3.53 -8.78 26.98
CA LEU A 127 2.33 -9.55 27.36
C LEU A 127 1.77 -10.27 26.11
N TYR A 128 2.22 -11.49 25.85
CA TYR A 128 1.34 -12.56 25.38
C TYR A 128 1.93 -13.91 25.81
N GLU A 129 1.73 -14.26 27.06
CA GLU A 129 1.65 -15.67 27.44
C GLU A 129 0.34 -15.84 28.17
N GLU A 130 -0.58 -16.60 27.58
CA GLU A 130 -1.20 -17.78 28.22
C GLU A 130 -2.31 -18.32 27.32
N GLY A 131 -2.15 -19.57 26.88
CA GLY A 131 -3.17 -20.26 26.09
C GLY A 131 -2.80 -21.64 25.56
N ALA A 132 -1.75 -22.29 26.08
CA ALA A 132 -1.37 -23.65 25.70
C ALA A 132 -1.73 -24.65 26.82
N LYS A 133 -2.91 -25.28 26.72
CA LYS A 133 -3.21 -26.52 27.44
C LYS A 133 -3.98 -27.52 26.56
N LYS A 134 -3.16 -28.38 25.94
CA LYS A 134 -3.30 -29.83 25.64
C LYS A 134 -4.69 -30.45 25.46
N ALA A 135 -4.86 -31.14 24.33
CA ALA A 135 -4.98 -32.61 24.30
C ALA A 135 -4.71 -33.14 22.89
N ALA A 136 -3.94 -34.23 22.78
CA ALA A 136 -3.58 -34.90 21.53
C ALA A 136 -4.30 -36.25 21.41
N LYS A 137 -5.00 -36.47 20.27
CA LYS A 137 -5.08 -37.65 19.35
C LYS A 137 -5.47 -39.05 19.93
N PRO A 138 -5.90 -40.07 19.11
CA PRO A 138 -5.75 -40.24 17.65
C PRO A 138 -6.95 -40.81 16.83
N ALA A 139 -6.81 -40.64 15.50
CA ALA A 139 -7.27 -41.41 14.32
C ALA A 139 -8.50 -42.35 14.34
N SER A 140 -9.38 -42.16 13.34
CA SER A 140 -9.86 -43.23 12.45
C SER A 140 -10.30 -42.63 11.10
N GLU A 141 -9.76 -43.18 10.01
CA GLU A 141 -10.25 -42.98 8.65
C GLU A 141 -11.72 -43.41 8.53
N SER A 142 -12.54 -42.60 7.85
CA SER A 142 -13.68 -43.08 7.09
C SER A 142 -14.02 -42.07 6.00
N LEU A 143 -14.28 -42.59 4.82
CA LEU A 143 -14.50 -41.90 3.56
C LEU A 143 -15.76 -41.01 3.60
N GLY A 144 -15.60 -39.75 3.21
CA GLY A 144 -16.49 -39.07 2.27
C GLY A 144 -17.95 -38.86 2.69
N VAL A 145 -18.18 -37.92 3.59
CA VAL A 145 -19.26 -36.92 3.47
C VAL A 145 -18.70 -35.63 4.07
N TRP A 146 -18.50 -34.58 3.26
CA TRP A 146 -18.21 -33.25 3.80
C TRP A 146 -19.45 -32.83 4.60
N PRO A 147 -19.35 -32.54 5.91
CA PRO A 147 -20.50 -32.04 6.64
C PRO A 147 -20.99 -30.79 5.91
N ILE A 148 -22.29 -30.73 5.62
CA ILE A 148 -22.93 -29.46 5.23
C ILE A 148 -22.53 -28.46 6.32
N PRO A 149 -21.86 -27.35 5.99
CA PRO A 149 -21.36 -26.45 7.01
C PRO A 149 -22.56 -25.81 7.72
N ASP A 150 -22.81 -26.26 8.96
CA ASP A 150 -23.82 -25.67 9.83
C ASP A 150 -23.27 -24.38 10.43
N TYR A 151 -23.71 -23.26 9.86
CA TYR A 151 -23.34 -21.92 10.33
C TYR A 151 -24.22 -21.44 11.49
N SER A 152 -25.16 -22.24 12.00
CA SER A 152 -26.12 -21.83 13.04
C SER A 152 -25.43 -21.32 14.30
N SER A 153 -24.40 -22.02 14.78
CA SER A 153 -23.61 -21.59 15.95
C SER A 153 -22.90 -20.24 15.73
N ALA A 154 -22.43 -19.97 14.51
CA ALA A 154 -21.80 -18.70 14.17
C ALA A 154 -22.83 -17.56 14.09
N LEU A 155 -24.02 -17.84 13.54
CA LEU A 155 -25.13 -16.89 13.49
C LEU A 155 -25.63 -16.53 14.90
N ASP A 156 -25.77 -17.50 15.79
CA ASP A 156 -26.18 -17.28 17.18
C ASP A 156 -25.18 -16.37 17.91
N SER A 157 -23.87 -16.65 17.74
CA SER A 157 -22.79 -15.85 18.33
C SER A 157 -22.80 -14.40 17.82
N LEU A 158 -23.05 -14.20 16.53
CA LEU A 158 -23.15 -12.87 15.90
C LEU A 158 -24.39 -12.11 16.39
N CYS A 159 -25.54 -12.78 16.50
CA CYS A 159 -26.77 -12.21 17.04
C CYS A 159 -26.58 -11.77 18.51
N GLU A 160 -25.91 -12.60 19.33
CA GLU A 160 -25.61 -12.26 20.72
C GLU A 160 -24.70 -11.04 20.81
N LYS A 161 -23.68 -10.94 19.95
CA LYS A 161 -22.78 -9.78 19.90
C LYS A 161 -23.49 -8.50 19.47
N ILE A 162 -24.39 -8.58 18.49
CA ILE A 162 -25.21 -7.42 18.09
C ILE A 162 -26.12 -6.98 19.23
N ARG A 163 -26.77 -7.94 19.92
CA ARG A 163 -27.64 -7.65 21.06
C ARG A 163 -26.87 -6.97 22.19
N TRP A 164 -25.74 -7.55 22.59
CA TRP A 164 -24.86 -6.97 23.62
C TRP A 164 -24.41 -5.56 23.22
N ALA A 165 -23.90 -5.37 22.00
CA ALA A 165 -23.44 -4.06 21.54
C ALA A 165 -24.56 -3.02 21.53
N SER A 166 -25.79 -3.43 21.21
CA SER A 166 -26.97 -2.56 21.22
C SER A 166 -27.42 -2.18 22.63
N GLU A 167 -27.24 -3.07 23.61
CA GLU A 167 -27.49 -2.77 25.03
C GLU A 167 -26.42 -1.85 25.60
N GLU A 168 -25.15 -2.16 25.34
CA GLU A 168 -24.00 -1.38 25.81
C GLU A 168 -24.01 0.05 25.23
N LEU A 169 -24.46 0.20 23.98
CA LEU A 169 -24.57 1.50 23.32
C LEU A 169 -25.54 2.45 24.04
N LYS A 170 -26.63 1.93 24.64
CA LYS A 170 -27.59 2.76 25.40
C LYS A 170 -26.99 3.30 26.69
N ASN A 171 -26.02 2.60 27.24
CA ASN A 171 -25.38 2.91 28.52
C ASN A 171 -24.06 3.68 28.33
N SER A 172 -23.58 3.78 27.09
CA SER A 172 -22.33 4.46 26.75
C SER A 172 -22.49 5.97 26.77
N SER A 173 -21.60 6.66 27.49
CA SER A 173 -21.46 8.12 27.46
C SER A 173 -20.27 8.61 26.62
N SER A 174 -19.42 7.69 26.12
CA SER A 174 -18.30 8.02 25.23
C SER A 174 -18.73 7.91 23.77
N VAL A 175 -18.49 8.97 23.00
CA VAL A 175 -18.79 9.00 21.56
C VAL A 175 -17.89 8.03 20.81
N GLU A 176 -16.60 7.99 21.15
CA GLU A 176 -15.62 7.09 20.52
C GLU A 176 -15.98 5.62 20.75
N TYR A 177 -16.35 5.25 21.98
CA TYR A 177 -16.78 3.89 22.29
C TYR A 177 -18.10 3.53 21.59
N SER A 178 -19.03 4.49 21.50
CA SER A 178 -20.28 4.31 20.77
C SER A 178 -20.05 4.06 19.28
N ILE A 179 -19.09 4.76 18.65
CA ILE A 179 -18.66 4.51 17.27
C ILE A 179 -18.10 3.09 17.12
N GLN A 180 -17.28 2.63 18.06
CA GLN A 180 -16.75 1.26 18.05
C GLN A 180 -17.86 0.20 18.11
N LEU A 181 -18.87 0.40 18.96
CA LEU A 181 -20.03 -0.49 19.05
C LEU A 181 -20.86 -0.49 17.76
N CYS A 182 -21.10 0.66 17.15
CA CYS A 182 -21.77 0.76 15.84
C CYS A 182 -21.00 0.02 14.74
N ASN A 183 -19.67 0.16 14.72
CA ASN A 183 -18.82 -0.57 13.78
C ASN A 183 -18.86 -2.09 14.00
N LEU A 184 -18.89 -2.53 15.26
CA LEU A 184 -19.05 -3.95 15.61
C LEU A 184 -20.40 -4.51 15.13
N ILE A 185 -21.49 -3.75 15.31
CA ILE A 185 -22.84 -4.15 14.83
C ILE A 185 -22.84 -4.29 13.31
N LYS A 186 -22.27 -3.30 12.60
CA LYS A 186 -22.17 -3.32 11.13
C LYS A 186 -21.36 -4.53 10.64
N ALA A 187 -20.16 -4.73 11.20
CA ALA A 187 -19.31 -5.84 10.83
C ALA A 187 -19.98 -7.21 11.10
N SER A 188 -20.72 -7.33 12.19
CA SER A 188 -21.47 -8.54 12.52
C SER A 188 -22.62 -8.79 11.52
N ALA A 189 -23.32 -7.74 11.08
CA ALA A 189 -24.36 -7.85 10.07
C ALA A 189 -23.80 -8.23 8.68
N ASP A 190 -22.66 -7.68 8.29
CA ASP A 190 -21.98 -8.02 7.04
C ASP A 190 -21.48 -9.48 7.06
N ALA A 191 -20.97 -9.95 8.21
CA ALA A 191 -20.60 -11.35 8.38
C ALA A 191 -21.80 -12.30 8.22
N MET A 192 -22.97 -11.97 8.80
CA MET A 192 -24.19 -12.77 8.61
C MET A 192 -24.65 -12.83 7.14
N GLN A 193 -24.54 -11.72 6.40
CA GLN A 193 -24.88 -11.69 4.96
C GLN A 193 -23.90 -12.55 4.14
N SER A 194 -22.62 -12.54 4.50
CA SER A 194 -21.59 -13.37 3.87
C SER A 194 -21.85 -14.85 4.09
N LEU A 195 -22.24 -15.24 5.31
CA LEU A 195 -22.63 -16.61 5.64
C LEU A 195 -23.88 -17.07 4.90
N LYS A 196 -24.87 -16.18 4.73
CA LYS A 196 -26.08 -16.48 3.94
C LYS A 196 -25.78 -16.66 2.44
N SER A 197 -24.92 -15.80 1.89
CA SER A 197 -24.50 -15.88 0.47
C SER A 197 -23.67 -17.14 0.18
N SER A 198 -23.04 -17.71 1.20
CA SER A 198 -22.30 -18.97 1.10
C SER A 198 -23.21 -20.22 1.11
N GLN A 199 -24.50 -20.07 1.42
CA GLN A 199 -25.48 -21.15 1.42
C GLN A 199 -26.33 -21.24 0.13
N SER A 200 -26.30 -20.22 -0.73
CA SER A 200 -26.99 -20.18 -2.03
C SER A 200 -26.11 -20.69 -3.16
#